data_AF-A0A9Q8XMD8-F1
#
_entry.id   AF-A0A9Q8XMD8-F1
#
_cell.length_a   1.000
_cell.length_b   1.000
_cell.length_c   1.000
_cell.angle_alpha   90.00
_cell.angle_beta   90.00
_cell.angle_gamma   90.00
#
_symmetry.space_group_name_H-M   'P 1'
#
loop_
_entity.id
_entity.type
_entity.pdbx_description
1 polymer ?
#
loop_
_entity_poly.entity_id
_entity_poly.type
_entity_poly.pdbx_seq_one_letter_code
_entity_poly.pdbx_strand_id
1 'polypeptide(L)'
;MSASSTKKIFLVTVTIRFGGYEKSVESFREAASEADAEYDALCGETHNEPLTRELYEQGDDWWDDDMIYEASSLEVPEELACALKKFNEYPFRLIQ
;
A
#
# COMPACT_ATOMS: atom_id res chain seq x y z
N MET A 1 31.11 16.08 5.56
CA MET A 1 30.53 14.73 5.35
C MET A 1 29.08 14.83 5.75
N SER A 2 28.17 14.92 4.78
CA SER A 2 26.74 15.07 5.04
C SER A 2 26.19 13.74 5.54
N ALA A 3 25.60 13.72 6.73
CA ALA A 3 24.88 12.56 7.22
C ALA A 3 23.76 12.25 6.22
N SER A 4 23.83 11.08 5.57
CA SER A 4 22.72 10.59 4.77
C SER A 4 21.62 10.19 5.76
N SER A 5 20.57 11.01 5.85
CA SER A 5 19.37 10.69 6.62
C SER A 5 18.69 9.49 5.97
N THR A 6 18.41 8.47 6.78
CA THR A 6 17.51 7.38 6.39
C THR A 6 16.08 7.76 6.75
N LYS A 7 15.15 7.30 5.92
CA LYS A 7 13.71 7.49 6.09
C LYS A 7 13.05 6.12 6.07
N LYS A 8 12.06 5.94 6.94
CA LYS A 8 11.21 4.75 6.94
C LYS A 8 10.12 4.92 5.89
N ILE A 9 10.01 3.95 5.00
CA ILE A 9 8.93 3.83 4.00
C ILE A 9 8.36 2.41 4.10
N PHE A 10 7.11 2.22 3.71
CA PHE A 10 6.45 0.92 3.74
C PHE A 10 6.21 0.42 2.32
N LEU A 11 6.55 -0.83 2.05
CA LEU A 11 6.11 -1.53 0.86
C LEU A 11 4.81 -2.27 1.22
N VAL A 12 3.72 -1.88 0.58
CA VAL A 12 2.41 -2.52 0.72
C VAL A 12 2.18 -3.41 -0.48
N THR A 13 1.98 -4.69 -0.23
CA THR A 13 1.58 -5.67 -1.24
C THR A 13 0.10 -5.93 -1.10
N VAL A 14 -0.64 -5.75 -2.19
CA VAL A 14 -2.06 -6.07 -2.29
C VAL A 14 -2.19 -7.32 -3.13
N THR A 15 -2.64 -8.42 -2.52
CA THR A 15 -2.94 -9.67 -3.23
C THR A 15 -4.44 -9.79 -3.42
N ILE A 16 -4.87 -9.78 -4.68
CA ILE A 16 -6.26 -9.90 -5.08
C ILE A 16 -6.51 -11.34 -5.52
N ARG A 17 -7.41 -12.03 -4.83
CA ARG A 17 -7.86 -13.37 -5.19
C ARG A 17 -9.33 -13.33 -5.63
N PHE A 18 -9.57 -13.79 -6.86
CA PHE A 18 -10.90 -13.91 -7.43
C PHE A 18 -11.11 -15.30 -8.04
N GLY A 19 -11.79 -16.18 -7.30
CA GLY A 19 -11.96 -17.57 -7.70
C GLY A 19 -10.62 -18.31 -7.81
N GLY A 20 -10.22 -18.67 -9.04
CA GLY A 20 -8.93 -19.31 -9.32
C GLY A 20 -7.83 -18.35 -9.77
N TYR A 21 -8.11 -17.04 -9.80
CA TYR A 21 -7.17 -16.00 -10.19
C TYR A 21 -6.51 -15.39 -8.95
N GLU A 22 -5.19 -15.25 -8.97
CA GLU A 22 -4.40 -14.55 -7.95
C GLU A 22 -3.48 -13.55 -8.65
N LYS A 23 -3.46 -12.30 -8.16
CA LYS A 23 -2.51 -11.28 -8.61
C LYS A 23 -2.08 -10.42 -7.44
N SER A 24 -0.78 -10.14 -7.38
CA SER A 24 -0.21 -9.22 -6.39
C SER A 24 0.23 -7.91 -7.07
N VAL A 25 0.01 -6.80 -6.38
CA VAL A 25 0.45 -5.46 -6.77
C VAL A 25 1.19 -4.83 -5.60
N GLU A 26 2.32 -4.19 -5.88
CA GLU A 26 3.17 -3.58 -4.87
C GLU A 26 3.11 -2.06 -4.96
N SER A 27 3.09 -1.38 -3.81
CA SER A 27 3.14 0.08 -3.73
C SER A 27 3.91 0.58 -2.51
N PHE A 28 4.70 1.63 -2.67
CA PHE A 28 5.41 2.31 -1.57
C PHE A 28 4.57 3.42 -0.88
N ARG A 29 4.44 3.39 0.45
CA ARG A 29 3.67 4.36 1.24
C ARG A 29 4.51 4.96 2.36
N GLU A 30 4.35 6.26 2.61
CA GLU A 30 4.87 6.91 3.81
C GLU A 30 3.76 6.94 4.85
N ALA A 31 3.94 6.21 5.95
CA ALA A 31 2.97 6.12 7.03
C ALA A 31 3.69 6.13 8.39
N ALA A 32 2.93 6.21 9.48
CA ALA A 32 3.50 6.10 10.82
C ALA A 32 3.74 4.62 11.23
N SER A 33 2.97 3.69 10.67
CA SER A 33 3.02 2.26 10.98
C SER A 33 2.63 1.38 9.77
N GLU A 34 2.82 0.07 9.90
CA GLU A 34 2.40 -0.93 8.89
C GLU A 34 0.88 -0.91 8.70
N ALA A 35 0.13 -0.89 9.81
CA ALA A 35 -1.33 -0.78 9.80
C ALA A 35 -1.85 0.54 9.18
N ASP A 36 -1.11 1.64 9.33
CA ASP A 36 -1.46 2.90 8.66
C ASP A 36 -1.15 2.84 7.16
N ALA A 37 -0.07 2.18 6.77
CA ALA A 37 0.27 1.97 5.36
C ALA A 37 -0.75 1.08 4.64
N GLU A 38 -1.21 0.01 5.29
CA GLU A 38 -2.27 -0.87 4.79
C GLU A 38 -3.60 -0.12 4.63
N TYR A 39 -4.00 0.63 5.65
CA TYR A 39 -5.22 1.44 5.61
C TYR A 39 -5.17 2.51 4.51
N ASP A 40 -4.05 3.21 4.35
CA ASP A 40 -3.86 4.20 3.29
C ASP A 40 -3.87 3.57 1.89
N ALA A 41 -3.41 2.33 1.75
CA ALA A 41 -3.48 1.56 0.51
C ALA A 41 -4.94 1.20 0.19
N LEU A 42 -5.66 0.63 1.16
CA LEU A 42 -7.08 0.29 1.05
C LEU A 42 -7.93 1.51 0.67
N CYS A 43 -7.77 2.64 1.37
CA CYS A 43 -8.51 3.88 1.08
C CYS A 43 -8.22 4.44 -0.33
N GLY A 44 -7.02 4.19 -0.86
CA GLY A 44 -6.63 4.60 -2.20
C GLY A 44 -7.26 3.76 -3.31
N GLU A 45 -7.71 2.54 -3.00
CA GLU A 45 -8.31 1.60 -3.95
C GLU A 45 -9.85 1.56 -3.86
N THR A 46 -10.43 1.87 -2.70
CA THR A 46 -11.87 1.98 -2.43
C THR A 46 -12.48 3.21 -3.12
N HIS A 47 -12.55 3.20 -4.45
CA HIS A 47 -12.95 4.36 -5.25
C HIS A 47 -14.44 4.75 -5.22
N ASN A 48 -15.28 4.17 -4.35
CA ASN A 48 -16.72 4.46 -4.35
C ASN A 48 -17.44 4.55 -3.00
N GLU A 49 -16.84 4.12 -1.88
CA GLU A 49 -17.45 4.30 -0.55
C GLU A 49 -16.39 4.73 0.47
N PRO A 50 -16.65 5.77 1.30
CA PRO A 50 -15.71 6.20 2.31
C PRO A 50 -15.61 5.15 3.43
N LEU A 51 -14.53 4.36 3.41
CA LEU A 51 -14.16 3.50 4.54
C LEU A 51 -13.63 4.37 5.69
N THR A 52 -14.22 4.23 6.87
CA THR A 52 -13.69 4.85 8.10
C THR A 52 -12.71 3.91 8.78
N ARG A 53 -11.76 4.47 9.57
CA ARG A 53 -10.78 3.69 10.34
C ARG A 53 -11.43 2.66 11.27
N GLU A 54 -12.55 3.05 11.88
CA GLU A 54 -13.32 2.21 12.79
C GLU A 54 -13.90 0.97 12.09
N LEU A 55 -14.26 1.08 10.81
CA LEU A 55 -14.80 -0.03 10.00
C LEU A 55 -13.69 -0.97 9.53
N TYR A 56 -12.51 -0.42 9.18
CA TYR A 56 -11.32 -1.23 8.91
C TYR A 56 -10.92 -2.07 10.13
N GLU A 57 -10.88 -1.48 11.32
CA GLU A 57 -10.50 -2.16 12.55
C GLU A 57 -11.51 -3.23 12.99
N GLN A 58 -12.77 -3.13 12.55
CA GLN A 58 -13.81 -4.13 12.81
C GLN A 58 -13.72 -5.35 11.89
N GLY A 59 -12.96 -5.26 10.80
CA GLY A 59 -12.70 -6.38 9.90
C GLY A 59 -13.96 -6.97 9.26
N ASP A 60 -15.01 -6.15 9.08
CA ASP A 60 -16.19 -6.59 8.32
C ASP A 60 -15.72 -7.00 6.91
N ASP A 61 -16.39 -7.99 6.33
CA ASP A 61 -16.13 -8.47 4.97
C ASP A 61 -16.64 -7.42 3.95
N TRP A 62 -15.86 -6.36 3.73
CA TRP A 62 -16.25 -5.24 2.85
C TRP A 62 -16.10 -5.56 1.36
N TRP A 63 -15.52 -6.72 1.01
CA TRP A 63 -15.22 -7.10 -0.36
C TRP A 63 -15.62 -8.55 -0.63
N ASP A 64 -16.29 -8.79 -1.76
CA ASP A 64 -16.55 -10.14 -2.31
C ASP A 64 -15.27 -10.82 -2.82
N ASP A 65 -14.19 -10.05 -2.97
CA ASP A 65 -12.86 -10.49 -3.36
C ASP A 65 -11.95 -10.60 -2.13
N ASP A 66 -11.20 -11.69 -2.00
CA ASP A 66 -10.18 -11.85 -0.97
C ASP A 66 -8.99 -10.91 -1.31
N MET A 67 -9.08 -9.64 -0.86
CA MET A 67 -8.00 -8.66 -0.97
C MET A 67 -7.18 -8.66 0.31
N ILE A 68 -5.94 -9.13 0.21
CA ILE A 68 -5.01 -9.23 1.33
C ILE A 68 -3.98 -8.11 1.20
N TYR A 69 -3.91 -7.25 2.23
CA TYR A 69 -2.93 -6.18 2.33
C TYR A 69 -1.83 -6.60 3.31
N GLU A 70 -0.58 -6.54 2.86
CA GLU A 70 0.59 -6.82 3.70
C GLU A 70 1.56 -5.65 3.59
N ALA A 71 1.82 -4.95 4.69
CA ALA A 71 2.87 -3.94 4.75
C ALA A 71 4.17 -4.49 5.33
N SER A 72 5.30 -4.08 4.75
CA SER A 72 6.63 -4.33 5.25
C SER A 72 7.43 -3.03 5.34
N SER A 73 8.14 -2.83 6.44
CA SER A 73 8.96 -1.65 6.66
C SER A 73 10.32 -1.73 5.98
N LEU A 74 10.73 -0.62 5.34
CA LEU A 74 12.02 -0.46 4.68
C LEU A 74 12.68 0.83 5.17
N GLU A 75 13.93 0.74 5.61
CA GLU A 75 14.77 1.90 5.84
C GLU A 75 15.60 2.19 4.60
N VAL A 76 15.34 3.34 3.98
CA VAL A 76 16.00 3.75 2.74
C VAL A 76 16.59 5.16 2.89
N PRO A 77 17.60 5.54 2.09
CA PRO A 77 18.04 6.94 2.03
C PRO A 77 16.87 7.85 1.64
N GLU A 78 16.82 9.06 2.21
CA GLU A 78 15.72 10.01 1.99
C GLU A 78 15.47 10.35 0.50
N GLU A 79 16.54 10.43 -0.28
CA GLU A 79 16.49 10.65 -1.74
C GLU A 79 15.77 9.50 -2.46
N LEU A 80 15.97 8.25 -2.00
CA LEU A 80 15.34 7.07 -2.56
C LEU A 80 13.87 6.96 -2.13
N ALA A 81 13.52 7.29 -0.88
CA ALA A 81 12.12 7.33 -0.42
C ALA A 81 11.26 8.26 -1.30
N CYS A 82 11.79 9.45 -1.60
CA CYS A 82 11.11 10.41 -2.48
C CYS A 82 10.93 9.87 -3.92
N ALA A 83 11.90 9.09 -4.43
CA ALA A 83 11.85 8.51 -5.76
C ALA A 83 10.85 7.34 -5.84
N LEU A 84 10.83 6.46 -4.83
CA LEU A 84 9.92 5.31 -4.76
C LEU A 84 8.46 5.75 -4.70
N LYS A 85 8.15 6.82 -3.97
CA LYS A 85 6.80 7.41 -3.95
C LYS A 85 6.31 7.80 -5.35
N LYS A 86 7.17 8.44 -6.16
CA LYS A 86 6.82 8.88 -7.52
C LYS A 86 6.60 7.70 -8.48
N PHE A 87 7.18 6.54 -8.19
CA PHE A 87 7.01 5.33 -9.00
C PHE A 87 5.56 4.82 -8.93
N ASN A 88 4.87 5.03 -7.81
CA ASN A 88 3.45 4.67 -7.63
C ASN A 88 2.47 5.62 -8.33
N GLU A 89 2.85 6.88 -8.59
CA GLU A 89 1.97 7.87 -9.23
C GLU A 89 1.76 7.60 -10.73
N TYR A 90 2.55 6.69 -11.30
CA TYR A 90 2.29 6.10 -12.61
C TYR A 90 1.64 4.74 -12.39
N PRO A 91 0.30 4.66 -12.29
CA PRO A 91 -0.36 3.36 -12.25
C PRO A 91 0.12 2.59 -13.47
N PHE A 92 0.73 1.43 -13.26
CA PHE A 92 1.19 0.57 -14.33
C PHE A 92 0.03 0.44 -15.31
N ARG A 93 0.19 1.04 -16.50
CA ARG A 93 -0.68 0.73 -17.64
C ARG A 93 -0.62 -0.78 -17.74
N LEU A 94 -1.76 -1.43 -17.54
CA LEU A 94 -1.96 -2.85 -17.81
C LEU A 94 -1.24 -3.16 -19.13
N ILE A 95 -0.08 -3.83 -19.02
CA ILE A 95 0.55 -4.43 -20.20
C ILE A 95 -0.38 -5.60 -20.53
N GLN A 96 -1.11 -5.42 -21.63
CA GLN A 96 -2.06 -6.39 -22.19
C GLN A 96 -1.35 -7.66 -22.66
#